data_AF-K2GW56-F1
#
_entry.id   AF-K2GW56-F1
#
_cell.length_a   1.000
_cell.length_b   1.000
_cell.length_c   1.000
_cell.angle_alpha   90.00
_cell.angle_beta   90.00
_cell.angle_gamma   90.00
#
_symmetry.space_group_name_H-M   'P 1'
#
loop_
_entity.id
_entity.type
_entity.pdbx_description
1 polymer ?
#
loop_
_entity_poly.entity_id
_entity_poly.type
_entity_poly.pdbx_seq_one_letter_code
_entity_poly.pdbx_strand_id
1 'polypeptide(L)'
;MQQYKLPGTFCPIADYELVHKAVEAAEKIGAKYAVGNVFSSDCFYDDASSLKEWDKMGVLAVEMEAAGLYAIAARAGKQALTICSISDCPFKETALSAEERQTKFTQMMEVALSIA
;
A
#
# COMPACT_ATOMS: atom_id res chain seq x y z
N MET A 1 -13.06 -2.28 10.64
CA MET A 1 -13.19 -1.02 11.42
C MET A 1 -14.38 -0.97 12.39
N GLN A 2 -15.51 -1.61 12.08
CA GLN A 2 -16.74 -1.54 12.91
C GLN A 2 -16.54 -1.87 14.39
N GLN A 3 -15.63 -2.80 14.72
CA GLN A 3 -15.31 -3.21 16.09
C GLN A 3 -14.89 -2.04 17.03
N TYR A 4 -14.38 -0.94 16.48
CA TYR A 4 -13.94 0.22 17.27
C TYR A 4 -15.08 1.16 17.68
N LYS A 5 -16.31 0.96 17.16
CA LYS A 5 -17.52 1.74 17.52
C LYS A 5 -17.32 3.26 17.41
N LEU A 6 -16.59 3.70 16.39
CA LEU A 6 -16.32 5.12 16.14
C LEU A 6 -17.59 5.83 15.62
N PRO A 7 -17.89 7.06 16.05
CA PRO A 7 -19.08 7.81 15.64
C PRO A 7 -18.91 8.49 14.26
N GLY A 8 -18.19 7.86 13.32
CA GLY A 8 -17.90 8.41 12.00
C GLY A 8 -17.00 7.51 11.16
N THR A 9 -16.66 7.98 9.96
CA THR A 9 -15.74 7.28 9.04
C THR A 9 -14.30 7.55 9.45
N PHE A 10 -13.59 6.49 9.83
CA PHE A 10 -12.16 6.58 10.14
C PHE A 10 -11.33 6.38 8.88
N CYS A 11 -10.37 7.28 8.64
CA CYS A 11 -9.43 7.21 7.53
C CYS A 11 -8.08 6.71 8.06
N PRO A 12 -7.76 5.40 7.96
CA PRO A 12 -6.48 4.87 8.39
C PRO A 12 -5.34 5.45 7.55
N ILE A 13 -4.32 5.99 8.20
CA ILE A 13 -3.14 6.60 7.56
C ILE A 13 -1.85 5.97 8.10
N ALA A 14 -0.80 5.99 7.28
CA ALA A 14 0.54 5.61 7.68
C ALA A 14 1.14 6.61 8.66
N ASP A 15 2.16 6.18 9.41
CA ASP A 15 2.98 7.07 10.20
C ASP A 15 3.87 7.95 9.29
N TYR A 16 3.84 9.26 9.51
CA TYR A 16 4.56 10.22 8.66
C TYR A 16 6.08 10.04 8.73
N GLU A 17 6.64 9.72 9.90
CA GLU A 17 8.09 9.56 10.05
C GLU A 17 8.57 8.35 9.25
N LEU A 18 7.84 7.23 9.30
CA LEU A 18 8.13 6.06 8.46
C LEU A 18 8.01 6.38 6.96
N VAL A 19 6.96 7.10 6.55
CA VAL A 19 6.79 7.53 5.15
C VAL A 19 7.98 8.38 4.70
N HIS A 20 8.38 9.38 5.49
CA HIS A 20 9.49 10.27 5.18
C HIS A 20 10.81 9.49 5.02
N LYS A 21 11.12 8.61 5.98
CA LYS A 21 12.32 7.76 5.90
C LYS A 21 12.30 6.85 4.68
N ALA A 22 11.14 6.27 4.33
CA ALA A 22 11.00 5.40 3.18
C ALA A 22 11.24 6.14 1.86
N VAL A 23 10.72 7.37 1.77
CA VAL A 23 10.95 8.27 0.62
C VAL A 23 12.44 8.58 0.48
N GLU A 24 13.10 9.04 1.54
CA GLU A 24 14.54 9.33 1.51
C GLU A 24 15.37 8.09 1.13
N ALA A 25 15.00 6.92 1.65
CA ALA A 25 15.68 5.66 1.32
C ALA A 25 15.50 5.28 -0.15
N ALA A 26 14.28 5.41 -0.69
CA ALA A 26 13.98 5.15 -2.09
C ALA A 26 14.75 6.11 -3.02
N GLU A 27 14.84 7.40 -2.65
CA GLU A 27 15.61 8.40 -3.40
C GLU A 27 17.11 8.10 -3.41
N LYS A 28 17.68 7.68 -2.28
CA LYS A 28 19.11 7.34 -2.16
C LYS A 28 19.51 6.20 -3.09
N ILE A 29 18.64 5.21 -3.29
CA ILE A 29 18.89 4.07 -4.20
C ILE A 29 18.39 4.32 -5.63
N GLY A 30 17.79 5.49 -5.91
CA GLY A 30 17.22 5.82 -7.22
C GLY A 30 16.03 4.95 -7.61
N ALA A 31 15.28 4.42 -6.63
CA ALA A 31 14.10 3.61 -6.90
C ALA A 31 12.98 4.46 -7.48
N LYS A 32 12.20 3.89 -8.42
CA LYS A 32 10.97 4.52 -8.90
C LYS A 32 9.85 4.23 -7.91
N TYR A 33 9.25 5.28 -7.34
CA TYR A 33 8.19 5.14 -6.36
C TYR A 33 7.05 6.15 -6.59
N ALA A 34 5.94 5.93 -5.90
CA ALA A 34 4.85 6.88 -5.76
C ALA A 34 4.32 6.79 -4.32
N VAL A 35 3.87 7.91 -3.76
CA VAL A 35 3.28 7.99 -2.42
C VAL A 35 1.85 8.48 -2.55
N GLY A 36 0.89 7.75 -1.97
CA GLY A 36 -0.51 8.11 -2.03
C GLY A 36 -1.43 7.03 -1.46
N ASN A 37 -2.72 7.13 -1.80
CA ASN A 37 -3.73 6.20 -1.29
C ASN A 37 -3.64 4.85 -2.00
N VAL A 38 -3.84 3.78 -1.21
CA VAL A 38 -4.08 2.41 -1.68
C VAL A 38 -5.46 1.95 -1.21
N PHE A 39 -6.10 1.10 -2.01
CA PHE A 39 -7.38 0.49 -1.67
C PHE A 39 -7.16 -0.90 -1.07
N SER A 40 -7.49 -1.06 0.22
CA SER A 40 -7.53 -2.37 0.88
C SER A 40 -8.86 -3.07 0.59
N SER A 41 -8.88 -4.01 -0.36
CA SER A 41 -10.07 -4.77 -0.74
C SER A 41 -10.28 -5.98 0.17
N ASP A 42 -11.53 -6.31 0.49
CA ASP A 42 -11.88 -7.59 1.12
C ASP A 42 -11.93 -8.75 0.12
N CYS A 43 -12.08 -8.43 -1.18
CA CYS A 43 -12.25 -9.41 -2.26
C CYS A 43 -11.17 -9.24 -3.33
N PHE A 44 -10.52 -10.35 -3.71
CA PHE A 44 -9.60 -10.35 -4.84
C PHE A 44 -10.34 -10.32 -6.19
N TYR A 45 -11.44 -11.07 -6.29
CA TYR A 45 -12.33 -11.06 -7.45
C TYR A 45 -13.56 -10.21 -7.14
N ASP A 46 -13.76 -9.14 -7.91
CA ASP A 46 -14.86 -8.18 -7.72
C ASP A 46 -15.82 -8.18 -8.92
N ASP A 47 -17.02 -8.70 -8.71
CA ASP A 47 -18.09 -8.69 -9.71
C ASP A 47 -18.62 -7.27 -9.99
N ALA A 48 -18.46 -6.32 -9.06
CA ALA A 48 -18.95 -4.97 -9.20
C ALA A 48 -18.06 -4.08 -10.10
N SER A 49 -16.87 -4.56 -10.49
CA SER A 49 -15.91 -3.81 -11.32
C SER A 49 -15.55 -2.43 -10.75
N SER A 50 -15.42 -2.33 -9.43
CA SER A 50 -15.30 -1.06 -8.69
C SER A 50 -13.97 -0.32 -8.89
N LEU A 51 -12.92 -1.00 -9.38
CA LEU A 51 -11.57 -0.45 -9.54
C LEU A 51 -11.53 0.86 -10.35
N LYS A 52 -12.40 1.03 -11.35
CA LYS A 52 -12.45 2.27 -12.15
C LYS A 52 -12.87 3.50 -11.35
N GLU A 53 -13.73 3.34 -10.34
CA GLU A 53 -14.15 4.47 -9.52
C GLU A 53 -13.05 4.87 -8.53
N TRP A 54 -12.26 3.90 -8.04
CA TRP A 54 -11.07 4.17 -7.23
C TRP A 54 -9.97 4.89 -8.03
N ASP A 55 -9.75 4.50 -9.29
CA ASP A 55 -8.81 5.17 -10.20
C ASP A 55 -9.17 6.66 -10.42
N LYS A 56 -10.46 6.98 -10.63
CA LYS A 56 -10.93 8.37 -10.73
C LYS A 56 -10.65 9.22 -9.48
N MET A 57 -10.56 8.59 -8.31
CA MET A 57 -10.22 9.24 -7.05
C MET A 57 -8.69 9.39 -6.84
N GLY A 58 -7.87 8.90 -7.77
CA GLY A 58 -6.41 8.94 -7.68
C GLY A 58 -5.81 7.87 -6.75
N VAL A 59 -6.54 6.79 -6.46
CA VAL A 59 -5.99 5.64 -5.74
C VAL A 59 -4.96 4.94 -6.61
N LEU A 60 -3.78 4.68 -6.06
CA LEU A 60 -2.61 4.25 -6.82
C LEU A 60 -2.55 2.73 -7.07
N ALA A 61 -3.01 1.95 -6.09
CA ALA A 61 -2.92 0.50 -6.13
C ALA A 61 -4.02 -0.14 -5.26
N VAL A 62 -4.27 -1.43 -5.49
CA VAL A 62 -5.14 -2.29 -4.67
C VAL A 62 -4.29 -3.35 -3.97
N GLU A 63 -4.56 -3.55 -2.69
CA GLU A 63 -4.00 -4.59 -1.81
C GLU A 63 -5.08 -5.02 -0.80
N MET A 64 -4.78 -5.77 0.27
CA MET A 64 -5.83 -6.32 1.14
C MET A 64 -5.57 -6.12 2.65
N GLU A 65 -4.55 -5.36 3.06
CA GLU A 65 -4.07 -5.37 4.45
C GLU A 65 -3.84 -3.98 5.08
N ALA A 66 -3.43 -2.97 4.31
CA ALA A 66 -2.88 -1.70 4.81
C ALA A 66 -3.85 -0.96 5.74
N ALA A 67 -5.13 -0.85 5.36
CA ALA A 67 -6.13 -0.18 6.18
C ALA A 67 -6.28 -0.83 7.56
N GLY A 68 -6.27 -2.16 7.62
CA GLY A 68 -6.33 -2.93 8.87
C GLY A 68 -5.11 -2.70 9.76
N LEU A 69 -3.92 -2.78 9.17
CA LEU A 69 -2.65 -2.54 9.83
C LEU A 69 -2.61 -1.14 10.47
N TYR A 70 -2.92 -0.10 9.68
CA TYR A 70 -2.89 1.29 10.14
C TYR A 70 -3.89 1.56 11.25
N ALA A 71 -5.10 0.98 11.20
CA ALA A 71 -6.07 1.18 12.28
C ALA A 71 -5.65 0.50 13.59
N ILE A 72 -5.04 -0.68 13.52
CA ILE A 72 -4.51 -1.36 14.72
C ILE A 72 -3.34 -0.55 15.30
N ALA A 73 -2.42 -0.10 14.46
CA ALA A 73 -1.28 0.71 14.88
C ALA A 73 -1.74 2.02 15.53
N ALA A 74 -2.69 2.72 14.92
CA ALA A 74 -3.30 3.93 15.49
C ALA A 74 -3.95 3.64 16.86
N ARG A 75 -4.69 2.54 16.98
CA ARG A 75 -5.31 2.14 18.26
C ARG A 75 -4.29 1.79 19.34
N ALA A 76 -3.14 1.26 18.96
CA ALA A 76 -2.06 0.83 19.84
C ALA A 76 -1.03 1.94 20.16
N GLY A 77 -1.14 3.12 19.52
CA GLY A 77 -0.13 4.18 19.64
C GLY A 77 1.23 3.75 19.08
N LYS A 78 1.24 3.01 17.97
CA LYS A 78 2.43 2.50 17.28
C LYS A 78 2.50 3.05 15.86
N GLN A 79 3.70 3.00 15.29
CA GLN A 79 3.96 3.43 13.91
C GLN A 79 3.72 2.26 12.95
N ALA A 80 3.20 2.54 11.76
CA ALA A 80 3.02 1.55 10.70
C ALA A 80 3.13 2.19 9.32
N LEU A 81 3.65 1.41 8.36
CA LEU A 81 3.77 1.75 6.96
C LEU A 81 3.58 0.49 6.11
N THR A 82 2.88 0.62 4.99
CA THR A 82 2.81 -0.38 3.92
C THR A 82 3.59 0.13 2.72
N ILE A 83 4.47 -0.72 2.19
CA ILE A 83 5.20 -0.49 0.93
C ILE A 83 4.80 -1.62 -0.03
N CYS A 84 4.38 -1.27 -1.24
CA CYS A 84 3.93 -2.23 -2.23
C CYS A 84 4.83 -2.21 -3.47
N SER A 85 5.19 -3.40 -3.97
CA SER A 85 5.73 -3.56 -5.33
C SER A 85 4.60 -3.93 -6.28
N ILE A 86 4.54 -3.31 -7.46
CA ILE A 86 3.47 -3.57 -8.44
C ILE A 86 3.74 -4.90 -9.15
N SER A 87 2.88 -5.89 -8.92
CA SER A 87 2.94 -7.21 -9.56
C SER A 87 2.22 -7.29 -10.89
N ASP A 88 1.16 -6.52 -11.06
CA ASP A 88 0.26 -6.59 -12.21
C ASP A 88 -0.58 -5.32 -12.34
N CYS A 89 -1.22 -5.16 -13.50
CA CYS A 89 -2.09 -4.04 -13.81
C CYS A 89 -3.37 -4.58 -14.47
N PRO A 90 -4.48 -4.67 -13.71
CA PRO A 90 -5.75 -5.19 -14.23
C PRO A 90 -6.27 -4.42 -15.44
N PHE A 91 -6.07 -3.09 -15.48
CA PHE A 91 -6.50 -2.25 -16.60
C PHE A 91 -5.77 -2.53 -17.92
N LYS A 92 -4.57 -3.11 -17.85
CA LYS A 92 -3.74 -3.44 -19.02
C LYS A 92 -3.66 -4.95 -19.25
N GLU A 93 -4.28 -5.75 -18.39
CA GLU A 93 -4.20 -7.21 -18.39
C GLU A 93 -2.76 -7.74 -18.39
N THR A 94 -1.84 -7.03 -17.74
CA THR A 94 -0.42 -7.41 -17.66
C THR A 94 -0.05 -7.86 -16.26
N ALA A 95 0.70 -8.95 -16.13
CA ALA A 95 1.26 -9.43 -14.86
C ALA A 95 2.73 -9.80 -15.01
N LEU A 96 3.52 -9.60 -13.96
CA LEU A 96 4.91 -10.05 -13.89
C LEU A 96 4.97 -11.58 -13.81
N SER A 97 5.96 -12.16 -14.49
CA SER A 97 6.35 -13.55 -14.33
C SER A 97 6.91 -13.84 -12.93
N ALA A 98 7.01 -15.13 -12.56
CA ALA A 98 7.55 -15.53 -11.26
C ALA A 98 9.00 -15.08 -11.05
N GLU A 99 9.84 -15.18 -12.09
CA GLU A 99 11.24 -14.72 -12.07
C GLU A 99 11.34 -13.21 -11.89
N GLU A 100 10.49 -12.45 -12.58
CA GLU A 100 10.45 -10.99 -12.43
C GLU A 100 10.00 -10.57 -11.03
N ARG A 101 9.01 -11.25 -10.43
CA ARG A 101 8.60 -10.97 -9.05
C ARG A 101 9.74 -11.23 -8.06
N GLN A 102 10.46 -12.32 -8.23
CA GLN A 102 11.60 -12.66 -7.37
C GLN A 102 12.73 -11.61 -7.46
N THR A 103 13.02 -11.12 -8.66
CA THR A 103 14.17 -10.24 -8.89
C THR A 103 13.86 -8.76 -8.72
N LYS A 104 12.63 -8.32 -9.04
CA LYS A 104 12.25 -6.90 -9.04
C LYS A 104 11.77 -6.39 -7.67
N PHE A 105 11.39 -7.27 -6.74
CA PHE A 105 10.85 -6.84 -5.44
C PHE A 105 11.95 -6.49 -4.42
N THR A 106 13.22 -6.74 -4.74
CA THR A 106 14.37 -6.49 -3.86
C THR A 106 14.47 -5.02 -3.43
N GLN A 107 14.17 -4.07 -4.32
CA GLN A 107 14.23 -2.64 -4.01
C GLN A 107 13.27 -2.25 -2.88
N MET A 108 12.06 -2.83 -2.85
CA MET A 108 11.11 -2.63 -1.76
C MET A 108 11.67 -3.14 -0.43
N MET A 109 12.32 -4.30 -0.44
CA MET A 109 12.94 -4.89 0.75
C MET A 109 14.11 -4.04 1.25
N GLU A 110 14.96 -3.54 0.36
CA GLU A 110 16.07 -2.64 0.70
C GLU A 110 15.56 -1.36 1.38
N VAL A 111 14.52 -0.74 0.82
CA VAL A 111 13.86 0.44 1.43
C VAL A 111 13.31 0.08 2.80
N ALA A 112 12.55 -1.01 2.92
CA ALA A 112 11.95 -1.43 4.19
C ALA A 112 12.99 -1.73 5.28
N LEU A 113 14.10 -2.38 4.95
CA LEU A 113 15.17 -2.68 5.89
C LEU A 113 15.94 -1.44 6.37
N SER A 114 15.99 -0.39 5.55
CA SER A 114 16.73 0.84 5.86
C SER A 114 16.02 1.79 6.84
N ILE A 115 14.71 1.59 7.04
CA ILE A 115 13.87 2.46 7.87
C ILE A 115 13.42 1.80 9.18
N ALA A 116 13.79 0.52 9.36
CA ALA A 116 13.48 -0.30 10.53
C ALA A 116 14.33 0.08 11.75
#